data_AF-A0ABD3LYN3-F1
#
_entry.id   AF-A0ABD3LYN3-F1
#
_cell.length_a   1.000
_cell.length_b   1.000
_cell.length_c   1.000
_cell.angle_alpha   90.00
_cell.angle_beta   90.00
_cell.angle_gamma   90.00
#
_symmetry.space_group_name_H-M   'P 1'
#
loop_
_entity.id
_entity.type
_entity.pdbx_description
1 polymer ?
#
loop_
_entity_poly.entity_id
_entity_poly.type
_entity_poly.pdbx_seq_one_letter_code
_entity_poly.pdbx_strand_id
1 'polypeptide(L)'
;MAYLYRQSTHCTWRRTGMWECLDFFPVSKNNTNGLDTSALGQGVKHVLKVNLDLTRYDTITYHPDVDKYMLDNTSADGWSSLRYDYGNFYASKTFFDSVKNWRLLWGWANEFDAIQFDVIPRKIWLDRNGKQLLQWPVEELETLRGQNVHMSSVKLNNGEHVEIKGITAAQADVDMVFSFSSLDGAEKFDSNWVNAQDLCGLKGSGVPGNVGPFGLLTLASKHLEEFTPVFFRIFKADDQNKHKVLMCSDARRIMITSLIPFFWGKCGSSLKSGIYKPSFAGFVDVDLSDGKISLRSLIDHSVVESFGAGGKTCITSRVYLTLALLGNARLFAFNNGTQTIMIETLSMPRA
;
A
#
# COMPACT_ATOMS: atom_id res chain seq x y z
N MET A 1 -13.87 -33.07 5.32
CA MET A 1 -12.59 -33.07 4.57
C MET A 1 -12.89 -32.56 3.18
N ALA A 2 -12.53 -31.30 2.88
CA ALA A 2 -12.58 -30.79 1.53
C ALA A 2 -11.35 -31.34 0.79
N TYR A 3 -11.55 -32.26 -0.14
CA TYR A 3 -10.48 -32.72 -1.01
C TYR A 3 -10.31 -31.69 -2.12
N LEU A 4 -9.18 -31.00 -2.17
CA LEU A 4 -8.85 -30.11 -3.28
C LEU A 4 -8.49 -30.97 -4.49
N TYR A 5 -9.49 -31.42 -5.25
CA TYR A 5 -9.26 -32.15 -6.49
C TYR A 5 -8.78 -31.19 -7.57
N ARG A 6 -7.53 -31.36 -7.99
CA ARG A 6 -6.98 -30.72 -9.20
C ARG A 6 -7.64 -31.36 -10.43
N GLN A 7 -8.85 -30.93 -10.79
CA GLN A 7 -9.43 -31.28 -12.08
C GLN A 7 -8.70 -30.55 -13.20
N SER A 8 -8.22 -31.32 -14.16
CA SER A 8 -7.32 -30.96 -15.26
C SER A 8 -7.96 -30.09 -16.37
N THR A 9 -9.15 -29.54 -16.17
CA THR A 9 -9.91 -28.96 -17.29
C THR A 9 -10.07 -27.45 -17.30
N HIS A 10 -9.81 -26.70 -16.22
CA HIS A 10 -9.80 -25.21 -16.24
C HIS A 10 -8.54 -24.65 -15.57
N CYS A 11 -7.38 -24.99 -16.12
CA CYS A 11 -6.12 -24.31 -15.81
C CYS A 11 -5.98 -23.08 -16.73
N THR A 12 -6.27 -21.87 -16.25
CA THR A 12 -5.87 -20.66 -17.00
C THR A 12 -4.37 -20.35 -16.89
N TRP A 13 -3.61 -21.05 -16.04
CA TRP A 13 -2.14 -20.95 -16.06
C TRP A 13 -1.44 -22.31 -15.94
N ARG A 14 -0.98 -22.84 -17.08
CA ARG A 14 0.17 -23.74 -17.11
C ARG A 14 1.39 -22.89 -16.70
N ARG A 15 1.92 -23.05 -15.48
CA ARG A 15 3.17 -22.46 -14.90
C ARG A 15 3.01 -21.36 -13.81
N THR A 16 2.11 -21.52 -12.84
CA THR A 16 2.09 -20.64 -11.64
C THR A 16 3.20 -20.92 -10.62
N GLY A 17 3.92 -22.04 -10.75
CA GLY A 17 4.84 -22.51 -9.71
C GLY A 17 4.10 -23.12 -8.51
N MET A 18 4.81 -23.23 -7.39
CA MET A 18 4.27 -23.73 -6.11
C MET A 18 3.28 -22.73 -5.52
N TRP A 19 2.17 -23.23 -4.97
CA TRP A 19 1.22 -22.44 -4.19
C TRP A 19 1.58 -22.58 -2.72
N GLU A 20 1.99 -21.47 -2.10
CA GLU A 20 2.36 -21.43 -0.68
C GLU A 20 1.29 -20.76 0.16
N CYS A 21 1.29 -21.07 1.47
CA CYS A 21 0.47 -20.39 2.49
C CYS A 21 -0.98 -20.14 2.07
N LEU A 22 -1.62 -21.14 1.45
CA LEU A 22 -3.00 -21.05 0.99
C LEU A 22 -3.92 -20.65 2.15
N ASP A 23 -4.88 -19.79 1.85
CA ASP A 23 -5.94 -19.40 2.75
C ASP A 23 -7.27 -19.40 2.01
N PHE A 24 -8.32 -19.89 2.68
CA PHE A 24 -9.64 -20.03 2.09
C PHE A 24 -10.68 -19.68 3.14
N PHE A 25 -11.44 -18.60 2.89
CA PHE A 25 -12.36 -18.08 3.88
C PHE A 25 -13.56 -17.33 3.28
N PRO A 26 -14.68 -17.27 4.01
CA PRO A 26 -15.84 -16.49 3.63
C PRO A 26 -15.72 -15.02 4.03
N VAL A 27 -16.34 -14.16 3.22
CA VAL A 27 -16.56 -12.73 3.48
C VAL A 27 -18.03 -12.38 3.26
N SER A 28 -18.54 -11.45 4.06
CA SER A 28 -19.90 -10.93 3.94
C SER A 28 -20.01 -9.98 2.75
N LYS A 29 -21.08 -10.11 1.96
CA LYS A 29 -21.45 -9.16 0.90
C LYS A 29 -22.18 -7.92 1.44
N ASN A 30 -22.73 -8.02 2.65
CA ASN A 30 -23.69 -7.06 3.18
C ASN A 30 -23.10 -6.12 4.24
N ASN A 31 -21.98 -6.49 4.88
CA ASN A 31 -21.37 -5.73 5.96
C ASN A 31 -19.85 -5.96 6.02
N THR A 32 -19.19 -5.25 6.93
CA THR A 32 -17.74 -5.30 7.13
C THR A 32 -17.29 -6.30 8.19
N ASN A 33 -18.20 -7.16 8.67
CA ASN A 33 -17.89 -8.15 9.68
C ASN A 33 -17.17 -9.36 9.06
N GLY A 34 -16.29 -9.95 9.86
CA GLY A 34 -15.73 -11.25 9.55
C GLY A 34 -16.78 -12.34 9.70
N LEU A 35 -16.58 -13.44 8.98
CA LEU A 35 -17.38 -14.64 9.10
C LEU A 35 -16.51 -15.79 9.58
N ASP A 36 -17.09 -16.66 10.40
CA ASP A 36 -16.48 -17.95 10.72
C ASP A 36 -16.13 -18.70 9.43
N THR A 37 -15.02 -19.43 9.42
CA THR A 37 -14.51 -20.11 8.22
C THR A 37 -15.51 -21.14 7.65
N SER A 38 -16.44 -21.65 8.47
CA SER A 38 -17.50 -22.56 8.05
C SER A 38 -18.76 -21.88 7.50
N ALA A 39 -18.82 -20.55 7.47
CA ALA A 39 -20.02 -19.81 7.04
C ALA A 39 -20.34 -20.02 5.55
N LEU A 40 -21.57 -20.44 5.27
CA LEU A 40 -22.10 -20.68 3.93
C LEU A 40 -23.47 -20.00 3.76
N GLY A 41 -23.90 -19.82 2.51
CA GLY A 41 -25.27 -19.39 2.19
C GLY A 41 -25.35 -18.06 1.44
N GLN A 42 -26.58 -17.54 1.34
CA GLN A 42 -26.87 -16.31 0.62
C GLN A 42 -26.18 -15.12 1.31
N GLY A 43 -25.58 -14.24 0.51
CA GLY A 43 -24.85 -13.07 1.03
C GLY A 43 -23.40 -13.36 1.43
N VAL A 44 -22.90 -14.58 1.22
CA VAL A 44 -21.48 -14.94 1.43
C VAL A 44 -20.75 -14.97 0.08
N LYS A 45 -19.50 -14.48 0.06
CA LYS A 45 -18.52 -14.69 -1.02
C LYS A 45 -17.32 -15.42 -0.42
N HIS A 46 -16.66 -16.29 -1.17
CA HIS A 46 -15.45 -16.95 -0.68
C HIS A 46 -14.22 -16.38 -1.37
N VAL A 47 -13.16 -16.24 -0.59
CA VAL A 47 -11.85 -15.78 -1.00
C VAL A 47 -10.92 -16.98 -0.96
N LEU A 48 -10.32 -17.32 -2.09
CA LEU A 48 -9.12 -18.13 -2.15
C LEU A 48 -7.93 -17.20 -2.29
N LYS A 49 -6.99 -17.37 -1.38
CA LYS A 49 -5.70 -16.71 -1.42
C LYS A 49 -4.59 -17.74 -1.49
N VAL A 50 -3.58 -17.44 -2.29
CA VAL A 50 -2.35 -18.21 -2.40
C VAL A 50 -1.17 -17.26 -2.29
N ASN A 51 0.03 -17.76 -2.01
CA ASN A 51 1.25 -17.04 -2.31
C ASN A 51 1.93 -17.72 -3.49
N LEU A 52 2.33 -16.92 -4.47
CA LEU A 52 3.20 -17.38 -5.55
C LEU A 52 4.56 -16.71 -5.39
N ASP A 53 5.60 -17.53 -5.42
CA ASP A 53 6.98 -17.10 -5.15
C ASP A 53 7.44 -15.95 -6.07
N LEU A 54 7.05 -15.99 -7.35
CA LEU A 54 7.45 -14.99 -8.36
C LEU A 54 6.57 -13.74 -8.42
N THR A 55 5.30 -13.83 -8.05
CA THR A 55 4.31 -12.80 -8.41
C THR A 55 3.43 -12.32 -7.27
N ARG A 56 3.46 -13.02 -6.12
CA ARG A 56 2.75 -12.67 -4.88
C ARG A 56 1.28 -12.29 -5.11
N TYR A 57 0.53 -13.13 -5.84
CA TYR A 57 -0.90 -12.92 -6.13
C TYR A 57 -1.77 -13.44 -5.00
N ASP A 58 -2.78 -12.69 -4.53
CA ASP A 58 -3.46 -13.01 -3.27
C ASP A 58 -4.97 -13.29 -3.37
N THR A 59 -5.68 -13.13 -4.50
CA THR A 59 -7.16 -13.28 -4.44
C THR A 59 -7.82 -13.84 -5.70
N ILE A 60 -8.55 -14.94 -5.52
CA ILE A 60 -9.45 -15.56 -6.49
C ILE A 60 -10.80 -15.82 -5.79
N THR A 61 -11.93 -15.52 -6.46
CA THR A 61 -13.27 -15.81 -5.95
C THR A 61 -13.59 -17.31 -6.06
N TYR A 62 -14.24 -17.89 -5.05
CA TYR A 62 -14.74 -19.28 -5.09
C TYR A 62 -16.26 -19.35 -4.99
N HIS A 63 -16.85 -20.30 -5.73
CA HIS A 63 -18.28 -20.58 -5.76
C HIS A 63 -18.56 -21.97 -5.17
N PRO A 64 -19.17 -22.05 -3.97
CA PRO A 64 -19.43 -23.34 -3.31
C PRO A 64 -20.44 -24.22 -4.05
N ASP A 65 -21.40 -23.63 -4.77
CA ASP A 65 -22.47 -24.38 -5.45
C ASP A 65 -21.96 -25.28 -6.58
N VAL A 66 -20.82 -24.92 -7.18
CA VAL A 66 -20.21 -25.62 -8.32
C VAL A 66 -18.85 -26.23 -7.98
N ASP A 67 -18.43 -26.15 -6.71
CA ASP A 67 -17.10 -26.53 -6.22
C ASP A 67 -15.95 -26.08 -7.15
N LYS A 68 -16.06 -24.85 -7.64
CA LYS A 68 -15.13 -24.29 -8.63
C LYS A 68 -14.72 -22.87 -8.28
N TYR A 69 -13.46 -22.59 -8.60
CA TYR A 69 -12.93 -21.24 -8.67
C TYR A 69 -13.32 -20.63 -10.02
N MET A 70 -14.00 -19.50 -9.97
CA MET A 70 -14.25 -18.70 -11.16
C MET A 70 -13.74 -17.31 -10.87
N LEU A 71 -12.88 -16.81 -11.77
CA LEU A 71 -12.56 -15.40 -11.80
C LEU A 71 -13.84 -14.67 -12.17
N ASP A 72 -14.22 -13.66 -11.38
CA ASP A 72 -15.30 -12.77 -11.77
C ASP A 72 -14.91 -12.14 -13.12
N ASN A 73 -15.86 -11.93 -14.05
CA ASN A 73 -15.57 -11.41 -15.41
C ASN A 73 -14.83 -10.05 -15.44
N THR A 74 -14.61 -9.41 -14.28
CA THR A 74 -13.89 -8.15 -14.09
C THR A 74 -12.51 -8.31 -13.43
N SER A 75 -12.12 -9.50 -12.95
CA SER A 75 -10.79 -9.73 -12.35
C SER A 75 -9.78 -10.03 -13.45
N ALA A 76 -8.74 -9.20 -13.53
CA ALA A 76 -7.70 -9.34 -14.53
C ALA A 76 -6.67 -10.41 -14.11
N ASP A 77 -6.20 -11.18 -15.11
CA ASP A 77 -5.26 -12.28 -14.92
C ASP A 77 -3.80 -11.80 -14.83
N GLY A 78 -3.00 -12.39 -13.93
CA GLY A 78 -1.55 -12.16 -13.86
C GLY A 78 -1.15 -10.90 -13.09
N TRP A 79 -0.26 -10.07 -13.65
CA TRP A 79 0.28 -8.85 -13.00
C TRP A 79 -0.80 -7.83 -12.59
N SER A 80 -2.00 -7.98 -13.15
CA SER A 80 -3.18 -7.17 -12.91
C SER A 80 -4.15 -7.78 -11.89
N SER A 81 -3.80 -8.94 -11.31
CA SER A 81 -4.56 -9.57 -10.23
C SER A 81 -4.46 -8.77 -8.92
N LEU A 82 -5.45 -8.96 -8.05
CA LEU A 82 -5.51 -8.29 -6.76
C LEU A 82 -4.45 -8.87 -5.81
N ARG A 83 -3.86 -7.98 -5.02
CA ARG A 83 -2.93 -8.29 -3.95
C ARG A 83 -3.48 -7.70 -2.66
N TYR A 84 -3.17 -8.32 -1.52
CA TYR A 84 -3.40 -7.63 -0.25
C TYR A 84 -2.52 -6.40 -0.18
N ASP A 85 -1.26 -6.54 -0.55
CA ASP A 85 -0.30 -5.47 -0.44
C ASP A 85 0.61 -5.47 -1.67
N TYR A 86 0.81 -4.29 -2.26
CA TYR A 86 1.61 -4.11 -3.46
C TYR A 86 3.10 -3.91 -3.15
N GLY A 87 3.48 -4.00 -1.88
CA GLY A 87 4.84 -3.87 -1.37
C GLY A 87 5.48 -5.18 -0.90
N ASN A 88 6.29 -5.08 0.15
CA ASN A 88 6.96 -6.19 0.79
C ASN A 88 6.04 -6.88 1.80
N PHE A 89 5.21 -7.78 1.29
CA PHE A 89 4.26 -8.56 2.07
C PHE A 89 4.21 -9.99 1.52
N TYR A 90 4.31 -10.98 2.40
CA TYR A 90 4.36 -12.39 2.02
C TYR A 90 3.76 -13.31 3.10
N ALA A 91 3.55 -14.58 2.74
CA ALA A 91 3.09 -15.65 3.64
C ALA A 91 1.84 -15.31 4.47
N SER A 92 0.98 -14.44 3.94
CA SER A 92 -0.12 -13.90 4.73
C SER A 92 -1.21 -14.91 5.05
N LYS A 93 -1.82 -14.77 6.21
CA LYS A 93 -2.82 -15.72 6.72
C LYS A 93 -3.86 -14.99 7.53
N THR A 94 -5.10 -15.45 7.42
CA THR A 94 -6.22 -14.88 8.15
C THR A 94 -6.73 -15.83 9.22
N PHE A 95 -7.37 -15.25 10.23
CA PHE A 95 -8.22 -15.98 11.15
C PHE A 95 -9.46 -15.15 11.49
N PHE A 96 -10.53 -15.82 11.91
CA PHE A 96 -11.73 -15.18 12.40
C PHE A 96 -11.61 -14.99 13.91
N ASP A 97 -11.78 -13.75 14.38
CA ASP A 97 -11.97 -13.46 15.79
C ASP A 97 -13.46 -13.27 16.07
N SER A 98 -13.99 -14.23 16.84
CA SER A 98 -15.40 -14.35 17.21
C SER A 98 -15.83 -13.37 18.31
N VAL A 99 -14.89 -12.79 19.05
CA VAL A 99 -15.20 -11.81 20.10
C VAL A 99 -15.61 -10.48 19.46
N LYS A 100 -14.85 -10.03 18.46
CA LYS A 100 -15.10 -8.78 17.73
C LYS A 100 -15.83 -8.95 16.39
N ASN A 101 -16.10 -10.19 15.97
CA ASN A 101 -16.75 -10.53 14.70
C ASN A 101 -16.04 -9.92 13.48
N TRP A 102 -14.73 -10.09 13.45
CA TRP A 102 -13.88 -9.58 12.37
C TRP A 102 -12.89 -10.63 11.90
N ARG A 103 -12.44 -10.48 10.65
CA ARG A 103 -11.38 -11.31 10.09
C ARG A 103 -10.09 -10.51 10.08
N LEU A 104 -9.09 -11.06 10.73
CA LEU A 104 -7.78 -10.44 10.86
C LEU A 104 -6.81 -11.09 9.88
N LEU A 105 -6.01 -10.26 9.24
CA LEU A 105 -4.95 -10.62 8.32
C LEU A 105 -3.60 -10.33 8.98
N TRP A 106 -2.75 -11.36 9.02
CA TRP A 106 -1.33 -11.25 9.29
C TRP A 106 -0.54 -11.43 8.01
N GLY A 107 0.63 -10.82 7.94
CA GLY A 107 1.56 -10.97 6.84
C GLY A 107 3.00 -10.76 7.30
N TRP A 108 3.91 -11.41 6.61
CA TRP A 108 5.34 -11.29 6.85
C TRP A 108 5.95 -10.23 5.92
N ALA A 109 6.77 -9.34 6.47
CA ALA A 109 7.63 -8.44 5.70
C ALA A 109 9.09 -8.87 5.84
N ASN A 110 9.68 -9.37 4.74
CA ASN A 110 11.04 -9.90 4.75
C ASN A 110 12.10 -8.80 4.98
N GLU A 111 13.08 -9.06 5.83
CA GLU A 111 14.27 -8.23 6.01
C GLU A 111 15.38 -8.51 5.01
N PHE A 112 16.35 -7.60 4.94
CA PHE A 112 17.66 -7.87 4.33
C PHE A 112 18.62 -8.64 5.25
N ASP A 113 18.44 -8.56 6.56
CA ASP A 113 19.34 -9.10 7.58
C ASP A 113 18.68 -10.19 8.42
N ALA A 114 18.09 -11.21 7.79
CA ALA A 114 17.64 -12.49 8.37
C ALA A 114 16.63 -12.46 9.54
N ILE A 115 16.41 -11.32 10.18
CA ILE A 115 15.35 -11.11 11.15
C ILE A 115 14.02 -11.03 10.37
N GLN A 116 12.91 -11.41 10.97
CA GLN A 116 11.62 -11.38 10.30
C GLN A 116 10.69 -10.54 11.16
N PHE A 117 9.94 -9.64 10.53
CA PHE A 117 8.96 -8.82 11.22
C PHE A 117 7.58 -9.08 10.63
N ASP A 118 6.63 -9.26 11.54
CA ASP A 118 5.22 -9.26 11.18
C ASP A 118 4.77 -7.82 10.96
N VAL A 119 3.97 -7.62 9.92
CA VAL A 119 3.26 -6.34 9.70
C VAL A 119 2.16 -6.17 10.74
N ILE A 120 1.71 -4.93 10.94
CA ILE A 120 0.60 -4.65 11.86
C ILE A 120 -0.66 -5.39 11.37
N PRO A 121 -1.38 -6.11 12.27
CA PRO A 121 -2.58 -6.84 11.89
C PRO A 121 -3.62 -5.92 11.26
N ARG A 122 -4.28 -6.43 10.22
CA ARG A 122 -5.28 -5.68 9.46
C ARG A 122 -6.64 -6.37 9.55
N LYS A 123 -7.69 -5.63 9.85
CA LYS A 123 -9.07 -6.07 9.60
C LYS A 123 -9.27 -6.14 8.08
N ILE A 124 -9.89 -7.22 7.60
CA ILE A 124 -10.24 -7.36 6.17
C ILE A 124 -11.73 -7.61 5.96
N TRP A 125 -12.26 -7.06 4.88
CA TRP A 125 -13.66 -7.26 4.46
C TRP A 125 -13.83 -6.96 2.96
N LEU A 126 -14.99 -7.33 2.40
CA LEU A 126 -15.30 -7.09 0.99
C LEU A 126 -15.72 -5.63 0.74
N ASP A 127 -15.17 -5.00 -0.29
CA ASP A 127 -15.62 -3.68 -0.75
C ASP A 127 -17.10 -3.73 -1.12
N ARG A 128 -17.81 -2.60 -0.99
CA ARG A 128 -19.24 -2.49 -1.33
C ARG A 128 -19.52 -2.80 -2.80
N ASN A 129 -18.53 -2.56 -3.66
CA ASN A 129 -18.63 -2.91 -5.09
C ASN A 129 -18.45 -4.43 -5.36
N GLY A 130 -18.06 -5.22 -4.36
CA GLY A 130 -17.86 -6.66 -4.44
C GLY A 130 -16.63 -7.12 -5.24
N LYS A 131 -15.77 -6.18 -5.68
CA LYS A 131 -14.66 -6.43 -6.60
C LYS A 131 -13.33 -6.68 -5.92
N GLN A 132 -13.10 -6.13 -4.73
CA GLN A 132 -11.83 -6.23 -4.00
C GLN A 132 -12.04 -6.33 -2.49
N LEU A 133 -10.98 -6.67 -1.76
CA LEU A 133 -10.96 -6.63 -0.30
C LEU A 133 -10.37 -5.31 0.17
N LEU A 134 -10.95 -4.73 1.22
CA LEU A 134 -10.35 -3.62 1.95
C LEU A 134 -9.56 -4.17 3.13
N GLN A 135 -8.52 -3.42 3.50
CA GLN A 135 -7.70 -3.68 4.67
C GLN A 135 -7.56 -2.41 5.49
N TRP A 136 -7.67 -2.54 6.80
CA TRP A 136 -7.41 -1.41 7.70
C TRP A 136 -6.72 -1.89 8.97
N PRO A 137 -5.74 -1.14 9.50
CA PRO A 137 -5.10 -1.49 10.77
C PRO A 137 -6.14 -1.69 11.87
N VAL A 138 -5.88 -2.65 12.77
CA VAL A 138 -6.74 -2.90 13.93
C VAL A 138 -6.93 -1.65 14.77
N GLU A 139 -8.14 -1.47 15.33
CA GLU A 139 -8.49 -0.30 16.15
C GLU A 139 -7.68 -0.22 17.45
N GLU A 140 -7.17 -1.34 17.95
CA GLU A 140 -6.27 -1.42 19.11
C GLU A 140 -5.00 -0.61 18.88
N LEU A 141 -4.54 -0.49 17.64
CA LEU A 141 -3.39 0.35 17.29
C LEU A 141 -3.62 1.81 17.70
N GLU A 142 -4.87 2.25 17.68
CA GLU A 142 -5.23 3.62 18.04
C GLU A 142 -4.98 3.91 19.53
N THR A 143 -4.78 2.90 20.38
CA THR A 143 -4.43 3.10 21.79
C THR A 143 -2.98 3.55 21.99
N LEU A 144 -2.11 3.36 21.00
CA LEU A 144 -0.73 3.85 20.99
C LEU A 144 -0.64 5.34 20.61
N ARG A 145 -1.77 5.95 20.26
CA ARG A 145 -1.87 7.34 19.87
C ARG A 145 -1.80 8.24 21.10
N GLY A 146 -0.75 9.05 21.20
CA GLY A 146 -0.64 10.14 22.16
C GLY A 146 -1.16 11.47 21.59
N GLN A 147 -0.46 12.57 21.88
CA GLN A 147 -0.96 13.93 21.60
C GLN A 147 -1.11 14.18 20.09
N ASN A 148 -2.31 14.57 19.65
CA ASN A 148 -2.59 14.86 18.26
C ASN A 148 -1.96 16.18 17.79
N VAL A 149 -1.21 16.11 16.69
CA VAL A 149 -0.91 17.25 15.82
C VAL A 149 -1.98 17.27 14.73
N HIS A 150 -2.68 18.40 14.63
CA HIS A 150 -3.72 18.61 13.62
C HIS A 150 -3.32 19.77 12.71
N MET A 151 -3.41 19.56 11.40
CA MET A 151 -3.27 20.62 10.39
C MET A 151 -4.45 20.53 9.44
N SER A 152 -4.95 21.68 8.98
CA SER A 152 -6.06 21.74 8.04
C SER A 152 -5.88 22.90 7.08
N SER A 153 -6.43 22.76 5.89
CA SER A 153 -6.44 23.80 4.85
C SER A 153 -5.04 24.28 4.45
N VAL A 154 -4.07 23.37 4.38
CA VAL A 154 -2.70 23.70 3.94
C VAL A 154 -2.62 23.55 2.43
N LYS A 155 -2.26 24.62 1.73
CA LYS A 155 -2.02 24.58 0.28
C LYS A 155 -0.61 24.06 0.00
N LEU A 156 -0.50 23.16 -0.97
CA LEU A 156 0.75 22.65 -1.51
C LEU A 156 0.87 23.08 -2.97
N ASN A 157 1.67 24.10 -3.23
CA ASN A 157 1.96 24.59 -4.56
C ASN A 157 3.01 23.71 -5.25
N ASN A 158 3.23 23.93 -6.54
CA ASN A 158 4.23 23.20 -7.32
C ASN A 158 5.64 23.35 -6.71
N GLY A 159 6.27 22.22 -6.41
CA GLY A 159 7.62 22.12 -5.84
C GLY A 159 7.68 22.34 -4.33
N GLU A 160 6.54 22.52 -3.66
CA GLU A 160 6.48 22.83 -2.25
C GLU A 160 6.65 21.58 -1.37
N HIS A 161 7.43 21.74 -0.29
CA HIS A 161 7.62 20.75 0.77
C HIS A 161 7.32 21.40 2.11
N VAL A 162 6.30 20.91 2.82
CA VAL A 162 5.89 21.42 4.13
C VAL A 162 6.29 20.41 5.19
N GLU A 163 7.22 20.80 6.06
CA GLU A 163 7.64 19.98 7.20
C GLU A 163 6.51 19.91 8.23
N ILE A 164 6.14 18.69 8.64
CA ILE A 164 5.24 18.48 9.77
C ILE A 164 6.06 18.36 11.05
N LYS A 165 5.79 19.27 11.99
CA LYS A 165 6.54 19.41 13.25
C LYS A 165 5.71 18.91 14.43
N GLY A 166 6.38 18.70 15.57
CA GLY A 166 5.72 18.29 16.82
C GLY A 166 5.44 16.80 16.95
N ILE A 167 6.03 15.97 16.08
CA ILE A 167 5.86 14.51 16.06
C ILE A 167 7.21 13.79 16.17
N THR A 168 7.17 12.52 16.55
CA THR A 168 8.29 11.59 16.41
C THR A 168 8.24 10.98 15.01
N ALA A 169 8.85 11.62 14.00
CA ALA A 169 8.68 11.22 12.60
C ALA A 169 9.19 9.80 12.26
N ALA A 170 10.04 9.21 13.11
CA ALA A 170 10.46 7.81 12.99
C ALA A 170 9.42 6.81 13.51
N GLN A 171 8.44 7.24 14.31
CA GLN A 171 7.38 6.40 14.86
C GLN A 171 6.08 7.21 14.93
N ALA A 172 5.26 7.12 13.89
CA ALA A 172 4.07 7.95 13.73
C ALA A 172 2.96 7.23 12.95
N ASP A 173 1.72 7.54 13.29
CA ASP A 173 0.53 7.20 12.50
C ASP A 173 0.00 8.47 11.88
N VAL A 174 0.05 8.55 10.55
CA VAL A 174 -0.30 9.74 9.78
C VAL A 174 -1.56 9.47 8.99
N ASP A 175 -2.64 10.22 9.25
CA ASP A 175 -3.87 10.15 8.48
C ASP A 175 -4.15 11.50 7.82
N MET A 176 -4.38 11.51 6.51
CA MET A 176 -4.54 12.74 5.74
C MET A 176 -5.52 12.59 4.58
N VAL A 177 -6.18 13.70 4.28
CA VAL A 177 -7.08 13.86 3.13
C VAL A 177 -6.57 14.99 2.25
N PHE A 178 -6.24 14.65 1.02
CA PHE A 178 -5.93 15.63 -0.02
C PHE A 178 -7.21 15.99 -0.76
N SER A 179 -7.35 17.27 -1.12
CA SER A 179 -8.38 17.76 -2.01
C SER A 179 -7.80 18.63 -3.13
N PHE A 180 -8.51 18.69 -4.24
CA PHE A 180 -8.09 19.41 -5.44
C PHE A 180 -9.27 20.14 -6.07
N SER A 181 -9.01 21.29 -6.69
CA SER A 181 -10.06 22.15 -7.26
C SER A 181 -10.56 21.68 -8.62
N SER A 182 -9.70 21.04 -9.42
CA SER A 182 -10.03 20.47 -10.73
C SER A 182 -9.03 19.37 -11.09
N LEU A 183 -9.52 18.35 -11.80
CA LEU A 183 -8.72 17.31 -12.43
C LEU A 183 -8.64 17.47 -13.95
N ASP A 184 -9.14 18.59 -14.50
CA ASP A 184 -9.13 18.86 -15.94
C ASP A 184 -7.69 19.01 -16.49
N GLY A 185 -6.72 19.29 -15.63
CA GLY A 185 -5.31 19.30 -15.99
C GLY A 185 -4.68 17.90 -16.06
N ALA A 186 -5.28 16.87 -15.48
CA ALA A 186 -4.64 15.56 -15.33
C ALA A 186 -4.14 14.99 -16.67
N GLU A 187 -2.94 14.42 -16.65
CA GLU A 187 -2.31 13.83 -17.83
C GLU A 187 -3.15 12.67 -18.36
N LYS A 188 -3.15 12.48 -19.69
CA LYS A 188 -3.80 11.31 -20.28
C LYS A 188 -3.10 10.02 -19.81
N PHE A 189 -3.90 9.04 -19.40
CA PHE A 189 -3.41 7.69 -19.11
C PHE A 189 -3.09 6.96 -20.41
N ASP A 190 -1.90 6.37 -20.52
CA ASP A 190 -1.56 5.47 -21.62
C ASP A 190 -2.05 4.06 -21.29
N SER A 191 -2.85 3.45 -22.18
CA SER A 191 -3.35 2.09 -22.03
C SER A 191 -2.26 1.02 -21.92
N ASN A 192 -1.04 1.33 -22.36
CA ASN A 192 0.12 0.44 -22.22
C ASN A 192 0.67 0.38 -20.78
N TRP A 193 0.28 1.31 -19.89
CA TRP A 193 0.68 1.30 -18.48
C TRP A 193 -0.11 0.29 -17.65
N VAL A 194 0.06 -0.99 -17.96
CA VAL A 194 -0.63 -2.09 -17.27
C VAL A 194 -0.02 -2.38 -15.89
N ASN A 195 1.31 -2.25 -15.76
CA ASN A 195 2.02 -2.49 -14.50
C ASN A 195 2.23 -1.18 -13.73
N ALA A 196 1.56 -1.06 -12.59
CA ALA A 196 1.67 0.10 -11.70
C ALA A 196 3.11 0.33 -11.21
N GLN A 197 3.86 -0.74 -10.93
CA GLN A 197 5.23 -0.67 -10.42
C GLN A 197 6.19 -0.09 -11.45
N ASP A 198 6.05 -0.50 -12.71
CA ASP A 198 6.85 0.04 -13.83
C ASP A 198 6.50 1.52 -14.08
N LEU A 199 5.21 1.87 -13.99
CA LEU A 199 4.76 3.25 -14.12
C LEU A 199 5.30 4.12 -13.00
N CYS A 200 5.30 3.64 -11.75
CA CYS A 200 5.94 4.31 -10.63
C CYS A 200 7.46 4.45 -10.85
N GLY A 201 8.04 3.42 -11.46
CA GLY A 201 9.40 3.37 -11.97
C GLY A 201 9.74 4.57 -12.86
N LEU A 202 8.86 4.84 -13.82
CA LEU A 202 8.96 5.86 -14.87
C LEU A 202 8.55 7.27 -14.39
N LYS A 203 7.51 7.35 -13.56
CA LYS A 203 6.86 8.59 -13.09
C LYS A 203 7.00 8.74 -11.57
N GLY A 204 8.23 8.57 -11.08
CA GLY A 204 8.58 8.66 -9.65
C GLY A 204 8.39 10.07 -9.06
N SER A 205 8.64 10.22 -7.75
CA SER A 205 8.42 11.48 -7.00
C SER A 205 9.17 12.71 -7.55
N GLY A 206 10.33 12.49 -8.16
CA GLY A 206 11.14 13.55 -8.77
C GLY A 206 10.77 13.89 -10.22
N VAL A 207 9.79 13.20 -10.83
CA VAL A 207 9.34 13.47 -12.20
C VAL A 207 8.07 14.32 -12.15
N PRO A 208 8.12 15.59 -12.58
CA PRO A 208 6.95 16.46 -12.54
C PRO A 208 5.78 15.88 -13.34
N GLY A 209 4.56 16.16 -12.87
CA GLY A 209 3.33 15.87 -13.58
C GLY A 209 2.34 17.00 -13.45
N ASN A 210 1.12 16.82 -13.98
CA ASN A 210 0.08 17.82 -13.76
C ASN A 210 -0.56 17.66 -12.38
N VAL A 211 -1.29 16.57 -12.17
CA VAL A 211 -1.88 16.23 -10.86
C VAL A 211 -1.01 15.17 -10.18
N GLY A 212 -0.04 15.68 -9.44
CA GLY A 212 0.99 14.89 -8.76
C GLY A 212 2.29 14.71 -9.56
N PRO A 213 3.33 14.18 -8.91
CA PRO A 213 3.26 13.44 -7.65
C PRO A 213 3.03 14.35 -6.42
N PHE A 214 2.09 13.98 -5.56
CA PHE A 214 1.81 14.64 -4.28
C PHE A 214 1.59 13.60 -3.18
N GLY A 215 2.00 13.90 -1.95
CA GLY A 215 1.90 12.95 -0.85
C GLY A 215 2.82 13.28 0.32
N LEU A 216 3.45 12.25 0.87
CA LEU A 216 4.37 12.30 2.01
C LEU A 216 5.81 11.97 1.58
N LEU A 217 6.77 12.65 2.19
CA LEU A 217 8.17 12.22 2.29
C LEU A 217 8.37 11.71 3.71
N THR A 218 8.26 10.39 3.88
CA THR A 218 8.42 9.70 5.17
C THR A 218 9.89 9.40 5.45
N LEU A 219 10.24 9.27 6.74
CA LEU A 219 11.60 8.99 7.19
C LEU A 219 12.62 9.90 6.48
N ALA A 220 12.37 11.20 6.45
CA ALA A 220 13.20 12.14 5.69
C ALA A 220 14.35 12.70 6.55
N SER A 221 15.50 12.99 5.94
CA SER A 221 16.56 13.78 6.57
C SER A 221 16.22 15.27 6.49
N LYS A 222 16.86 16.08 7.33
CA LYS A 222 16.56 17.52 7.46
C LYS A 222 16.67 18.29 6.14
N HIS A 223 17.61 17.94 5.27
CA HIS A 223 17.80 18.62 3.98
C HIS A 223 17.37 17.74 2.79
N LEU A 224 16.52 16.72 3.03
CA LEU A 224 15.98 15.83 2.00
C LEU A 224 17.06 15.08 1.20
N GLU A 225 18.23 14.81 1.80
CA GLU A 225 19.24 13.91 1.25
C GLU A 225 18.75 12.45 1.23
N GLU A 226 17.98 12.05 2.24
CA GLU A 226 17.35 10.74 2.33
C GLU A 226 15.88 10.90 2.67
N PHE A 227 15.01 10.15 1.99
CA PHE A 227 13.59 10.09 2.30
C PHE A 227 12.94 8.91 1.57
N THR A 228 11.77 8.50 2.05
CA THR A 228 10.89 7.53 1.39
C THR A 228 9.58 8.20 0.99
N PRO A 229 9.39 8.50 -0.30
CA PRO A 229 8.16 9.12 -0.79
C PRO A 229 7.02 8.10 -0.86
N VAL A 230 5.86 8.49 -0.34
CA VAL A 230 4.57 7.81 -0.52
C VAL A 230 3.63 8.83 -1.17
N PHE A 231 3.17 8.57 -2.39
CA PHE A 231 2.49 9.61 -3.17
C PHE A 231 1.45 9.07 -4.13
N PHE A 232 0.57 9.97 -4.58
CA PHE A 232 -0.37 9.71 -5.64
C PHE A 232 -0.02 10.45 -6.92
N ARG A 233 -0.48 9.90 -8.04
CA ARG A 233 -0.53 10.56 -9.35
C ARG A 233 -1.88 10.26 -9.99
N ILE A 234 -2.53 11.29 -10.52
CA ILE A 234 -3.87 11.18 -11.10
C ILE A 234 -3.80 11.42 -12.61
N PHE A 235 -4.42 10.53 -13.36
CA PHE A 235 -4.50 10.56 -14.82
C PHE A 235 -5.95 10.58 -15.28
N LYS A 236 -6.20 11.13 -16.46
CA LYS A 236 -7.47 10.98 -17.17
C LYS A 236 -7.53 9.64 -17.88
N ALA A 237 -8.59 8.88 -17.65
CA ALA A 237 -8.87 7.67 -18.42
C ALA A 237 -9.44 8.04 -19.80
N ASP A 238 -9.43 7.09 -20.75
CA ASP A 238 -10.07 7.25 -22.06
C ASP A 238 -11.61 7.34 -21.96
N ASP A 239 -12.19 6.74 -20.91
CA ASP A 239 -13.60 6.89 -20.56
C ASP A 239 -13.87 8.33 -20.10
N GLN A 240 -14.81 9.01 -20.75
CA GLN A 240 -15.21 10.37 -20.39
C GLN A 240 -15.52 10.48 -18.88
N ASN A 241 -14.87 11.45 -18.22
CA ASN A 241 -14.99 11.78 -16.79
C ASN A 241 -14.47 10.73 -15.77
N LYS A 242 -13.73 9.69 -16.20
CA LYS A 242 -13.06 8.78 -15.26
C LYS A 242 -11.58 9.12 -15.09
N HIS A 243 -11.08 8.81 -13.89
CA HIS A 243 -9.68 9.00 -13.55
C HIS A 243 -9.02 7.66 -13.22
N LYS A 244 -7.72 7.56 -13.51
CA LYS A 244 -6.86 6.48 -13.04
C LYS A 244 -5.93 7.06 -12.00
N VAL A 245 -5.90 6.43 -10.82
CA VAL A 245 -5.08 6.87 -9.70
C VAL A 245 -3.98 5.84 -9.46
N LEU A 246 -2.74 6.31 -9.45
CA LEU A 246 -1.56 5.53 -9.09
C LEU A 246 -1.14 5.91 -7.68
N MET A 247 -0.95 4.91 -6.81
CA MET A 247 -0.28 5.07 -5.53
C MET A 247 1.11 4.46 -5.61
N CYS A 248 2.10 5.17 -5.10
CA CYS A 248 3.51 4.82 -5.17
C CYS A 248 4.16 4.88 -3.79
N SER A 249 5.08 3.95 -3.53
CA SER A 249 6.09 4.04 -2.48
C SER A 249 7.46 3.76 -3.09
N ASP A 250 8.33 4.76 -3.18
CA ASP A 250 9.55 4.69 -4.00
C ASP A 250 10.84 4.95 -3.22
N ALA A 251 11.42 3.92 -2.62
CA ALA A 251 12.66 4.03 -1.85
C ALA A 251 13.94 4.17 -2.70
N ARG A 252 13.85 4.25 -4.04
CA ARG A 252 15.04 4.30 -4.93
C ARG A 252 15.88 5.56 -4.73
N ARG A 253 15.25 6.69 -4.40
CA ARG A 253 15.92 7.98 -4.23
C ARG A 253 16.43 8.18 -2.81
N ILE A 254 17.45 7.41 -2.43
CA ILE A 254 18.38 7.81 -1.36
C ILE A 254 19.49 8.59 -2.06
N MET A 255 19.54 9.91 -1.89
CA MET A 255 20.60 10.74 -2.46
C MET A 255 21.85 10.57 -1.58
N ILE A 256 22.65 9.54 -1.85
CA ILE A 256 23.97 9.40 -1.21
C ILE A 256 24.88 10.48 -1.79
N THR A 257 24.88 11.67 -1.20
CA THR A 257 25.90 12.71 -1.45
C THR A 257 27.10 12.61 -0.51
N SER A 258 27.16 11.61 0.36
CA SER A 258 28.29 11.46 1.29
C SER A 258 29.13 10.23 0.96
N LEU A 259 30.16 10.46 0.13
CA LEU A 259 31.41 9.70 0.19
C LEU A 259 32.02 9.90 1.58
N ILE A 260 31.60 9.12 2.58
CA ILE A 260 32.33 9.03 3.84
C ILE A 260 33.37 7.91 3.66
N PRO A 261 34.69 8.19 3.68
CA PRO A 261 35.68 7.13 3.79
C PRO A 261 35.59 6.58 5.22
N PHE A 262 34.91 5.44 5.38
CA PHE A 262 34.75 4.77 6.66
C PHE A 262 36.08 4.12 7.09
N PHE A 263 36.81 4.81 7.97
CA PHE A 263 37.81 4.20 8.84
C PHE A 263 37.10 3.75 10.13
N TRP A 264 36.51 2.55 10.12
CA TRP A 264 36.30 1.79 11.36
C TRP A 264 36.47 0.30 11.07
N GLY A 265 37.23 -0.35 11.94
CA GLY A 265 37.88 -1.64 11.70
C GLY A 265 36.93 -2.81 11.42
N LYS A 266 37.38 -3.63 10.47
CA LYS A 266 37.15 -5.09 10.31
C LYS A 266 36.01 -5.68 11.16
N CYS A 267 34.80 -5.64 10.62
CA CYS A 267 33.95 -6.82 10.55
C CYS A 267 33.79 -7.17 9.07
N GLY A 268 34.24 -8.38 8.71
CA GLY A 268 34.34 -8.82 7.33
C GLY A 268 32.98 -8.98 6.64
N SER A 269 33.02 -8.76 5.32
CA SER A 269 31.97 -9.04 4.33
C SER A 269 30.93 -7.94 4.10
N SER A 270 31.27 -7.10 3.11
CA SER A 270 30.38 -6.30 2.25
C SER A 270 30.15 -4.84 2.67
N LEU A 271 30.95 -3.94 2.08
CA LEU A 271 30.51 -2.60 1.71
C LEU A 271 29.10 -2.70 1.09
N LYS A 272 28.04 -2.24 1.76
CA LYS A 272 26.68 -2.44 1.22
C LYS A 272 26.30 -1.39 0.15
N SER A 273 26.95 -1.46 -1.00
CA SER A 273 26.46 -0.99 -2.30
C SER A 273 25.33 -1.89 -2.87
N GLY A 274 24.66 -2.67 -2.02
CA GLY A 274 23.69 -3.70 -2.39
C GLY A 274 22.41 -3.71 -1.55
N ILE A 275 22.01 -2.58 -0.96
CA ILE A 275 20.65 -2.45 -0.40
C ILE A 275 19.68 -2.37 -1.58
N TYR A 276 18.85 -3.39 -1.76
CA TYR A 276 17.74 -3.36 -2.73
C TYR A 276 16.81 -2.22 -2.36
N LYS A 277 16.58 -1.30 -3.29
CA LYS A 277 15.67 -0.17 -3.13
C LYS A 277 14.49 -0.37 -4.07
N PRO A 278 13.47 -1.13 -3.67
CA PRO A 278 12.30 -1.33 -4.50
C PRO A 278 11.51 -0.02 -4.62
N SER A 279 10.89 0.17 -5.78
CA SER A 279 9.69 0.99 -5.89
C SER A 279 8.52 0.04 -5.91
N PHE A 280 7.49 0.33 -5.14
CA PHE A 280 6.23 -0.40 -5.08
C PHE A 280 5.09 0.51 -5.50
N ALA A 281 4.06 -0.06 -6.12
CA ALA A 281 2.90 0.70 -6.53
C ALA A 281 1.68 -0.18 -6.81
N GLY A 282 0.51 0.43 -6.65
CA GLY A 282 -0.78 -0.13 -7.01
C GLY A 282 -1.69 0.94 -7.60
N PHE A 283 -2.60 0.52 -8.47
CA PHE A 283 -3.70 1.39 -8.89
C PHE A 283 -4.77 1.42 -7.80
N VAL A 284 -5.38 2.59 -7.60
CA VAL A 284 -6.40 2.82 -6.58
C VAL A 284 -7.78 2.92 -7.22
N ASP A 285 -8.69 2.02 -6.83
CA ASP A 285 -10.09 2.01 -7.29
C ASP A 285 -10.93 3.00 -6.46
N VAL A 286 -10.69 4.29 -6.66
CA VAL A 286 -11.34 5.39 -5.93
C VAL A 286 -12.19 6.24 -6.86
N ASP A 287 -13.37 6.64 -6.39
CA ASP A 287 -14.17 7.69 -7.03
C ASP A 287 -13.69 9.05 -6.53
N LEU A 288 -13.32 9.93 -7.45
CA LEU A 288 -12.82 11.27 -7.16
C LEU A 288 -13.89 12.35 -7.41
N SER A 289 -15.17 11.96 -7.50
CA SER A 289 -16.29 12.88 -7.72
C SER A 289 -16.46 13.93 -6.61
N ASP A 290 -16.04 13.62 -5.39
CA ASP A 290 -16.02 14.55 -4.25
C ASP A 290 -14.75 15.43 -4.19
N GLY A 291 -13.81 15.21 -5.11
CA GLY A 291 -12.56 15.96 -5.22
C GLY A 291 -11.52 15.58 -4.16
N LYS A 292 -11.61 14.39 -3.55
CA LYS A 292 -10.76 14.01 -2.40
C LYS A 292 -10.08 12.65 -2.57
N ILE A 293 -8.95 12.49 -1.89
CA ILE A 293 -8.28 11.20 -1.73
C ILE A 293 -7.59 11.11 -0.37
N SER A 294 -7.78 10.00 0.34
CA SER A 294 -7.15 9.75 1.64
C SER A 294 -5.87 8.91 1.53
N LEU A 295 -4.94 9.18 2.43
CA LEU A 295 -3.74 8.40 2.67
C LEU A 295 -3.55 8.26 4.17
N ARG A 296 -3.42 7.03 4.65
CA ARG A 296 -2.89 6.74 5.98
C ARG A 296 -1.52 6.07 5.84
N SER A 297 -0.53 6.50 6.61
CA SER A 297 0.79 5.88 6.64
C SER A 297 1.23 5.63 8.08
N LEU A 298 1.46 4.36 8.41
CA LEU A 298 2.08 3.92 9.65
C LEU A 298 3.59 3.88 9.42
N ILE A 299 4.33 4.67 10.18
CA ILE A 299 5.78 4.78 10.11
C ILE A 299 6.33 4.20 11.40
N ASP A 300 7.17 3.19 11.30
CA ASP A 300 7.86 2.59 12.44
C ASP A 300 9.29 2.20 12.06
N HIS A 301 10.21 3.15 12.27
CA HIS A 301 11.64 3.06 12.05
C HIS A 301 12.02 2.64 10.63
N SER A 302 12.02 1.34 10.34
CA SER A 302 12.42 0.75 9.07
C SER A 302 11.25 0.19 8.25
N VAL A 303 10.02 0.35 8.72
CA VAL A 303 8.80 -0.04 7.99
C VAL A 303 7.88 1.17 7.81
N VAL A 304 7.29 1.25 6.62
CA VAL A 304 6.22 2.20 6.30
C VAL A 304 5.06 1.41 5.67
N GLU A 305 3.92 1.32 6.36
CA GLU A 305 2.70 0.71 5.84
C GLU A 305 1.72 1.80 5.40
N SER A 306 1.41 1.87 4.11
CA SER A 306 0.59 2.93 3.53
C SER A 306 -0.72 2.41 2.98
N PHE A 307 -1.82 3.08 3.31
CA PHE A 307 -3.21 2.71 3.00
C PHE A 307 -3.85 3.85 2.21
N GLY A 308 -4.01 3.66 0.90
CA GLY A 308 -4.67 4.60 0.01
C GLY A 308 -6.18 4.39 -0.05
N ALA A 309 -6.93 5.49 -0.07
CA ALA A 309 -8.38 5.53 -0.23
C ALA A 309 -9.13 4.59 0.74
N GLY A 310 -8.79 4.67 2.04
CA GLY A 310 -9.44 3.85 3.07
C GLY A 310 -9.05 2.37 3.01
N GLY A 311 -7.85 2.05 2.52
CA GLY A 311 -7.34 0.68 2.52
C GLY A 311 -7.69 -0.14 1.29
N LYS A 312 -8.11 0.52 0.19
CA LYS A 312 -8.32 -0.13 -1.11
C LYS A 312 -7.00 -0.53 -1.76
N THR A 313 -5.94 0.23 -1.52
CA THR A 313 -4.58 -0.08 -1.96
C THR A 313 -3.65 0.02 -0.77
N CYS A 314 -2.95 -1.06 -0.46
CA CYS A 314 -1.98 -1.11 0.63
C CYS A 314 -0.58 -1.32 0.07
N ILE A 315 0.40 -0.63 0.65
CA ILE A 315 1.82 -0.76 0.28
C ILE A 315 2.67 -0.77 1.56
N THR A 316 3.31 -1.89 1.85
CA THR A 316 4.32 -2.03 2.89
C THR A 316 5.71 -1.86 2.29
N SER A 317 6.48 -0.91 2.78
CA SER A 317 7.85 -0.65 2.36
C SER A 317 8.82 -0.87 3.50
N ARG A 318 9.98 -1.48 3.21
CA ARG A 318 11.09 -1.63 4.13
C ARG A 318 12.23 -0.70 3.71
N VAL A 319 12.73 0.09 4.64
CA VAL A 319 13.67 1.19 4.36
C VAL A 319 14.75 1.23 5.44
N TYR A 320 16.02 1.32 5.03
CA TYR A 320 17.15 1.47 5.94
C TYR A 320 17.91 2.74 5.54
N LEU A 321 17.65 3.81 6.28
CA LEU A 321 18.26 5.11 6.07
C LEU A 321 19.45 5.31 7.00
N THR A 322 20.36 6.21 6.66
CA THR A 322 21.59 6.45 7.43
C THR A 322 21.58 7.80 8.16
N LEU A 323 20.87 8.79 7.62
CA LEU A 323 20.74 10.13 8.16
C LEU A 323 19.42 10.33 8.92
N ALA A 324 18.33 9.81 8.37
CA ALA A 324 16.98 9.95 8.92
C ALA A 324 16.66 8.90 10.01
N LEU A 325 17.57 8.74 10.97
CA LEU A 325 17.44 7.78 12.07
C LEU A 325 16.87 8.43 13.32
N LEU A 326 15.91 7.77 13.98
CA LEU A 326 15.36 8.17 15.28
C LEU A 326 14.95 9.65 15.30
N GLY A 327 15.51 10.45 16.22
CA GLY A 327 15.18 11.88 16.38
C GLY A 327 15.61 12.77 15.20
N ASN A 328 16.41 12.26 14.26
CA ASN A 328 16.80 12.99 13.05
C ASN A 328 15.81 12.79 11.91
N ALA A 329 14.91 11.81 12.00
CA ALA A 329 13.84 11.65 11.03
C ALA A 329 12.92 12.88 11.05
N ARG A 330 12.47 13.24 9.86
CA ARG A 330 11.51 14.30 9.56
C ARG A 330 10.39 13.74 8.69
N LEU A 331 9.28 14.44 8.66
CA LEU A 331 8.13 14.12 7.83
C LEU A 331 7.75 15.38 7.06
N PHE A 332 7.53 15.24 5.75
CA PHE A 332 7.08 16.35 4.92
C PHE A 332 5.85 15.93 4.13
N ALA A 333 4.92 16.86 3.95
CA ALA A 333 3.95 16.79 2.86
C ALA A 333 4.52 17.51 1.64
N PHE A 334 4.29 17.01 0.44
CA PHE A 334 4.85 17.59 -0.78
C PHE A 334 3.89 17.57 -1.96
N ASN A 335 4.13 18.47 -2.90
CA ASN A 335 3.52 18.46 -4.22
C ASN A 335 4.56 18.87 -5.28
N ASN A 336 4.89 17.95 -6.18
CA ASN A 336 5.76 18.21 -7.33
C ASN A 336 4.96 18.18 -8.65
N GLY A 337 3.63 18.26 -8.57
CA GLY A 337 2.74 18.48 -9.69
C GLY A 337 2.51 19.97 -9.96
N THR A 338 2.13 20.32 -11.19
CA THR A 338 1.81 21.71 -11.54
C THR A 338 0.50 22.19 -10.93
N GLN A 339 -0.46 21.29 -10.72
CA GLN A 339 -1.73 21.61 -10.07
C GLN A 339 -1.54 21.74 -8.56
N THR A 340 -2.04 22.84 -7.98
CA THR A 340 -2.07 23.00 -6.51
C THR A 340 -2.98 21.95 -5.87
N ILE A 341 -2.46 21.31 -4.82
CA ILE A 341 -3.19 20.35 -3.99
C ILE A 341 -3.41 20.98 -2.62
N MET A 342 -4.53 20.69 -1.98
CA MET A 342 -4.77 21.09 -0.58
C MET A 342 -4.74 19.87 0.32
N ILE A 343 -4.12 20.01 1.49
CA ILE A 343 -4.32 19.11 2.62
C ILE A 343 -5.56 19.63 3.35
N GLU A 344 -6.68 18.94 3.19
CA GLU A 344 -7.93 19.32 3.82
C GLU A 344 -7.87 19.05 5.32
N THR A 345 -7.45 17.83 5.68
CA THR A 345 -7.22 17.40 7.05
C THR A 345 -5.96 16.56 7.15
N LEU A 346 -5.27 16.72 8.26
CA LEU A 346 -4.11 15.95 8.65
C LEU A 346 -4.20 15.72 10.15
N SER A 347 -4.23 14.46 10.54
CA SER A 347 -4.27 14.02 11.93
C SER A 347 -3.08 13.11 12.19
N MET A 348 -2.26 13.51 13.17
CA MET A 348 -1.08 12.77 13.59
C MET A 348 -1.05 12.65 15.10
N PRO A 349 -1.55 11.56 15.65
CA PRO A 349 -1.29 11.20 17.03
C PRO A 349 0.20 10.95 17.26
N ARG A 350 0.79 11.67 18.20
CA ARG A 350 2.18 11.47 18.64
C ARG A 350 2.28 10.14 19.37
N ALA A 351 3.11 9.21 18.90
CA ALA A 351 3.36 7.94 19.61
C ALA A 351 4.11 8.14 20.94
#